data_AF-A0A369KY52-F1
#
_entry.id   AF-A0A369KY52-F1
#
_cell.length_a   1.000
_cell.length_b   1.000
_cell.length_c   1.000
_cell.angle_alpha   90.00
_cell.angle_beta   90.00
_cell.angle_gamma   90.00
#
_symmetry.space_group_name_H-M   'P 1'
#
loop_
_entity.id
_entity.type
_entity.pdbx_description
1 polymer ?
#
loop_
_entity_poly.entity_id
_entity_poly.type
_entity_poly.pdbx_seq_one_letter_code
_entity_poly.pdbx_strand_id
1 'polypeptide(L)'
;MKLFDILKEISTLTTKAETSTLNLFEHRYLQKLISAVDFLIYSEGASESENFCFNENLKHYLNILNKNSKNLNFSKKEKTELCFFQHSLLRKVKNLNGFCYKNDIKRFDRFNILKNIAGIWDFNLNRDEYSLIEFIKFIMKNIYEIPFNLIDEVFNLINSNWKSLDFALDAFPDKLFSLKEIENYFFGSNIKINYNLNIFGGIDRYFSVFSPGNNNHLFLPKNDQFSLFEASLIVHEFQHFLDSKYEENENDSLKSKTECMYNCEKSALNSERIFVLSQGHTKLCRYYWLQTNLFYPILLLKCELQNLLYADLKPIDFASLCLEHGLEPLPISSLLEWGAPFQMSVFCAAAIDLEQNWVKFLQ
;
A
#
# COMPACT_ATOMS: atom_id res chain seq x y z
N MET A 1 -6.73 12.91 -17.95
CA MET A 1 -7.88 12.02 -18.25
C MET A 1 -8.89 12.23 -17.13
N LYS A 2 -10.18 12.44 -17.42
CA LYS A 2 -11.16 12.79 -16.37
C LYS A 2 -11.52 11.52 -15.60
N LEU A 3 -11.65 11.62 -14.28
CA LEU A 3 -12.07 10.54 -13.35
C LEU A 3 -13.14 9.59 -13.92
N PHE A 4 -14.04 10.12 -14.75
CA PHE A 4 -14.98 9.42 -15.61
C PHE A 4 -14.47 8.15 -16.31
N ASP A 5 -13.30 8.15 -16.94
CA ASP A 5 -12.80 6.98 -17.68
C ASP A 5 -12.48 5.81 -16.73
N ILE A 6 -11.94 6.12 -15.56
CA ILE A 6 -11.67 5.14 -14.50
C ILE A 6 -12.98 4.63 -13.90
N LEU A 7 -13.98 5.49 -13.71
CA LEU A 7 -15.31 5.10 -13.24
C LEU A 7 -16.01 4.14 -14.22
N LYS A 8 -15.84 4.36 -15.53
CA LYS A 8 -16.36 3.44 -16.55
C LYS A 8 -15.67 2.08 -16.49
N GLU A 9 -14.37 2.05 -16.23
CA GLU A 9 -13.61 0.82 -16.05
C GLU A 9 -14.07 0.05 -14.81
N ILE A 10 -14.23 0.73 -13.67
CA ILE A 10 -14.82 0.17 -12.45
C ILE A 10 -16.21 -0.41 -12.72
N SER A 11 -17.06 0.34 -13.42
CA SER A 11 -18.42 -0.12 -13.75
C SER A 11 -18.39 -1.40 -14.59
N THR A 12 -17.55 -1.44 -15.62
CA THR A 12 -17.38 -2.60 -16.50
C THR A 12 -16.94 -3.85 -15.73
N LEU A 13 -15.93 -3.71 -14.88
CA LEU A 13 -15.43 -4.80 -14.04
C LEU A 13 -16.47 -5.25 -13.01
N THR A 14 -17.25 -4.32 -12.47
CA THR A 14 -18.35 -4.64 -11.54
C THR A 14 -19.44 -5.47 -12.23
N THR A 15 -19.81 -5.14 -13.48
CA THR A 15 -20.76 -5.95 -14.27
C THR A 15 -20.22 -7.36 -14.59
N LYS A 16 -18.92 -7.48 -14.86
CA LYS A 16 -18.26 -8.81 -14.99
C LYS A 16 -18.34 -9.61 -13.68
N ALA A 17 -18.14 -8.97 -12.53
CA ALA A 17 -18.28 -9.63 -11.23
C ALA A 17 -19.69 -10.16 -10.99
N GLU A 18 -20.71 -9.39 -11.38
CA GLU A 18 -22.12 -9.77 -11.27
C GLU A 18 -22.45 -11.04 -12.07
N THR A 19 -21.90 -11.12 -13.27
CA THR A 19 -22.06 -12.29 -14.16
C THR A 19 -21.13 -13.46 -13.80
N SER A 20 -20.36 -13.35 -12.70
CA SER A 20 -19.37 -14.35 -12.25
C SER A 20 -18.31 -14.69 -13.31
N THR A 21 -17.99 -13.72 -14.16
CA THR A 21 -16.98 -13.86 -15.23
C THR A 21 -15.68 -13.14 -14.91
N LEU A 22 -15.64 -12.39 -13.80
CA LEU A 22 -14.45 -11.69 -13.33
C LEU A 22 -13.43 -12.68 -12.77
N ASN A 23 -12.21 -12.70 -13.33
CA ASN A 23 -11.13 -13.53 -12.82
C ASN A 23 -10.43 -12.87 -11.62
N LEU A 24 -9.49 -13.59 -10.99
CA LEU A 24 -8.79 -13.11 -9.80
C LEU A 24 -7.97 -11.82 -10.05
N PHE A 25 -7.27 -11.72 -11.18
CA PHE A 25 -6.46 -10.55 -11.52
C PHE A 25 -7.33 -9.32 -11.76
N GLU A 26 -8.48 -9.51 -12.40
CA GLU A 26 -9.48 -8.45 -12.59
C GLU A 26 -10.15 -8.07 -11.26
N HIS A 27 -10.39 -9.02 -10.36
CA HIS A 27 -10.83 -8.72 -8.99
C HIS A 27 -9.83 -7.84 -8.26
N ARG A 28 -8.54 -8.21 -8.26
CA ARG A 28 -7.47 -7.43 -7.62
C ARG A 28 -7.32 -6.05 -8.27
N TYR A 29 -7.43 -5.97 -9.59
CA TYR A 29 -7.37 -4.72 -10.32
C TYR A 29 -8.54 -3.79 -9.99
N LEU A 30 -9.78 -4.30 -9.99
CA LEU A 30 -10.97 -3.56 -9.56
C LEU A 30 -10.82 -3.02 -8.14
N GLN A 31 -10.25 -3.81 -7.23
CA GLN A 31 -9.97 -3.38 -5.86
C GLN A 31 -9.02 -2.17 -5.82
N LYS A 32 -7.89 -2.26 -6.53
CA LYS A 32 -6.91 -1.16 -6.61
C LYS A 32 -7.52 0.10 -7.22
N LEU A 33 -8.32 -0.03 -8.30
CA LEU A 33 -9.01 1.10 -8.92
C LEU A 33 -10.01 1.76 -7.96
N ILE A 34 -10.78 0.98 -7.21
CA ILE A 34 -11.72 1.51 -6.23
C ILE A 34 -10.99 2.30 -5.13
N SER A 35 -9.90 1.76 -4.59
CA SER A 35 -9.10 2.47 -3.57
C SER A 35 -8.45 3.74 -4.12
N ALA A 36 -7.98 3.73 -5.37
CA ALA A 36 -7.46 4.90 -6.04
C ALA A 36 -8.51 6.00 -6.20
N VAL A 37 -9.69 5.66 -6.74
CA VAL A 37 -10.78 6.62 -6.97
C VAL A 37 -11.34 7.20 -5.67
N ASP A 38 -11.48 6.38 -4.62
CA ASP A 38 -11.93 6.85 -3.30
C ASP A 38 -11.03 7.97 -2.77
N PHE A 39 -9.71 7.79 -2.89
CA PHE A 39 -8.76 8.81 -2.51
C PHE A 39 -8.85 10.07 -3.37
N LEU A 40 -9.00 9.93 -4.68
CA LEU A 40 -9.13 11.07 -5.59
C LEU A 40 -10.38 11.90 -5.27
N ILE A 41 -11.50 11.22 -5.00
CA ILE A 41 -12.75 11.84 -4.58
C ILE A 41 -12.56 12.65 -3.30
N TYR A 42 -11.85 12.10 -2.31
CA TYR A 42 -11.55 12.78 -1.06
C TYR A 42 -10.65 14.00 -1.25
N SER A 43 -9.65 13.91 -2.15
CA SER A 43 -8.57 14.90 -2.26
C SER A 43 -8.93 16.11 -3.11
N GLU A 44 -9.68 15.94 -4.21
CA GLU A 44 -9.97 17.05 -5.15
C GLU A 44 -11.43 17.50 -5.18
N GLY A 45 -12.33 16.80 -4.49
CA GLY A 45 -13.77 17.11 -4.56
C GLY A 45 -14.33 16.78 -5.94
N ALA A 46 -14.58 15.49 -6.19
CA ALA A 46 -15.25 15.06 -7.42
C ALA A 46 -16.65 15.68 -7.55
N SER A 47 -17.15 15.78 -8.79
CA SER A 47 -18.51 16.27 -9.01
C SER A 47 -19.56 15.37 -8.35
N GLU A 48 -20.74 15.93 -8.02
CA GLU A 48 -21.82 15.14 -7.41
C GLU A 48 -22.20 13.90 -8.23
N SER A 49 -22.16 14.00 -9.57
CA SER A 49 -22.46 12.89 -10.47
C SER A 49 -21.38 11.81 -10.45
N GLU A 50 -20.10 12.19 -10.41
CA GLU A 50 -18.98 11.25 -10.27
C GLU A 50 -19.03 10.54 -8.91
N ASN A 51 -19.28 11.29 -7.84
CA ASN A 51 -19.48 10.75 -6.49
C ASN A 51 -20.66 9.77 -6.44
N PHE A 52 -21.79 10.15 -7.01
CA PHE A 52 -22.97 9.27 -7.08
C PHE A 52 -22.64 7.98 -7.84
N CYS A 53 -22.04 8.08 -9.02
CA CYS A 53 -21.66 6.93 -9.84
C CYS A 53 -20.68 6.00 -9.10
N PHE A 54 -19.66 6.55 -8.46
CA PHE A 54 -18.70 5.78 -7.67
C PHE A 54 -19.39 5.04 -6.52
N ASN A 55 -20.22 5.74 -5.75
CA ASN A 55 -20.91 5.19 -4.60
C ASN A 55 -21.86 4.05 -4.98
N GLU A 56 -22.57 4.16 -6.09
CA GLU A 56 -23.44 3.09 -6.58
C GLU A 56 -22.65 1.86 -7.03
N ASN A 57 -21.56 2.04 -7.79
CA ASN A 57 -20.68 0.92 -8.16
C ASN A 57 -20.08 0.24 -6.93
N LEU A 58 -19.66 1.02 -5.92
CA LEU A 58 -19.06 0.52 -4.69
C LEU A 58 -20.07 -0.29 -3.84
N LYS A 59 -21.31 0.18 -3.71
CA LYS A 59 -22.41 -0.59 -3.06
C LYS A 59 -22.72 -1.87 -3.83
N HIS A 60 -22.80 -1.79 -5.16
CA HIS A 60 -23.09 -2.94 -6.01
C HIS A 60 -22.00 -4.01 -5.90
N TYR A 61 -20.74 -3.62 -6.01
CA TYR A 61 -19.62 -4.54 -5.85
C TYR A 61 -19.56 -5.17 -4.46
N LEU A 62 -19.81 -4.40 -3.40
CA LEU A 62 -19.89 -4.94 -2.04
C LEU A 62 -20.99 -6.00 -1.91
N ASN A 63 -22.17 -5.78 -2.51
CA ASN A 63 -23.24 -6.77 -2.52
C ASN A 63 -22.85 -8.05 -3.25
N ILE A 64 -22.14 -7.93 -4.39
CA ILE A 64 -21.62 -9.07 -5.14
C ILE A 64 -20.63 -9.86 -4.29
N LEU A 65 -19.67 -9.18 -3.64
CA LEU A 65 -18.69 -9.82 -2.76
C LEU A 65 -19.36 -10.57 -1.59
N ASN A 66 -20.40 -10.00 -0.99
CA ASN A 66 -21.16 -10.63 0.09
C ASN A 66 -21.94 -11.88 -0.39
N LYS A 67 -22.45 -11.87 -1.63
CA LYS A 67 -23.19 -13.00 -2.21
C LYS A 67 -22.27 -14.11 -2.73
N ASN A 68 -21.17 -13.75 -3.39
CA ASN A 68 -20.31 -14.67 -4.14
C ASN A 68 -19.14 -15.23 -3.33
N SER A 69 -18.75 -14.61 -2.21
CA SER A 69 -17.64 -15.09 -1.37
C SER A 69 -17.83 -16.52 -0.83
N LYS A 70 -19.06 -17.03 -0.80
CA LYS A 70 -19.37 -18.41 -0.39
C LYS A 70 -19.29 -19.44 -1.53
N ASN A 71 -19.32 -19.00 -2.80
CA ASN A 71 -19.46 -19.89 -3.96
C ASN A 71 -18.19 -19.99 -4.82
N LEU A 72 -17.13 -19.25 -4.48
CA LEU A 72 -15.88 -19.23 -5.25
C LEU A 72 -14.84 -20.17 -4.61
N ASN A 73 -14.21 -21.01 -5.45
CA ASN A 73 -13.11 -21.90 -5.07
C ASN A 73 -11.81 -21.11 -4.88
N PHE A 74 -11.81 -20.18 -3.92
CA PHE A 74 -10.64 -19.38 -3.58
C PHE A 74 -9.71 -20.08 -2.59
N SER A 75 -8.41 -19.86 -2.77
CA SER A 75 -7.37 -20.23 -1.81
C SER A 75 -7.54 -19.48 -0.48
N LYS A 76 -6.90 -19.96 0.59
CA LYS A 76 -6.93 -19.28 1.90
C LYS A 76 -6.36 -17.86 1.82
N LYS A 77 -5.31 -17.65 1.00
CA LYS A 77 -4.70 -16.34 0.71
C LYS A 77 -5.72 -15.39 0.06
N GLU A 78 -6.34 -15.82 -1.03
CA GLU A 78 -7.35 -15.03 -1.76
C GLU A 78 -8.57 -14.68 -0.90
N LYS A 79 -9.08 -15.63 -0.10
CA LYS A 79 -10.17 -15.38 0.84
C LYS A 79 -9.80 -14.32 1.87
N THR A 80 -8.55 -14.29 2.30
CA THR A 80 -8.07 -13.31 3.28
C THR A 80 -7.95 -11.92 2.66
N GLU A 81 -7.37 -11.81 1.47
CA GLU A 81 -7.29 -10.56 0.69
C GLU A 81 -8.69 -9.98 0.45
N LEU A 82 -9.64 -10.83 0.05
CA LEU A 82 -11.04 -10.45 -0.13
C LEU A 82 -11.70 -10.00 1.18
N CYS A 83 -11.39 -10.64 2.31
CA CYS A 83 -11.91 -10.25 3.61
C CYS A 83 -11.41 -8.86 4.01
N PHE A 84 -10.11 -8.58 3.88
CA PHE A 84 -9.55 -7.24 4.12
C PHE A 84 -10.24 -6.18 3.26
N PHE A 85 -10.40 -6.47 1.97
CA PHE A 85 -11.01 -5.55 1.02
C PHE A 85 -12.50 -5.32 1.31
N GLN A 86 -13.28 -6.38 1.55
CA GLN A 86 -14.69 -6.27 1.93
C GLN A 86 -14.87 -5.38 3.15
N HIS A 87 -14.01 -5.54 4.17
CA HIS A 87 -14.05 -4.72 5.37
C HIS A 87 -13.70 -3.25 5.11
N SER A 88 -12.70 -2.98 4.26
CA SER A 88 -12.37 -1.62 3.80
C SER A 88 -13.58 -0.98 3.12
N LEU A 89 -14.21 -1.67 2.16
CA LEU A 89 -15.41 -1.20 1.48
C LEU A 89 -16.61 -0.98 2.40
N LEU A 90 -16.87 -1.91 3.32
CA LEU A 90 -17.96 -1.82 4.29
C LEU A 90 -17.85 -0.54 5.15
N ARG A 91 -16.63 -0.17 5.54
CA ARG A 91 -16.37 1.08 6.26
C ARG A 91 -16.70 2.29 5.39
N LYS A 92 -16.27 2.27 4.12
CA LYS A 92 -16.53 3.34 3.15
C LYS A 92 -18.05 3.52 2.91
N VAL A 93 -18.78 2.44 2.61
CA VAL A 93 -20.25 2.47 2.42
C VAL A 93 -20.98 3.05 3.64
N LYS A 94 -20.58 2.65 4.85
CA LYS A 94 -21.23 3.15 6.08
C LYS A 94 -21.01 4.65 6.28
N ASN A 95 -19.81 5.16 5.96
CA ASN A 95 -19.50 6.58 6.06
C ASN A 95 -20.36 7.41 5.08
N LEU A 96 -20.65 6.88 3.88
CA LEU A 96 -21.48 7.55 2.87
C LEU A 96 -22.94 7.73 3.30
N ASN A 97 -23.48 6.84 4.14
CA ASN A 97 -24.87 6.90 4.60
C ASN A 97 -25.11 7.87 5.78
N GLY A 98 -24.18 8.79 6.05
CA GLY A 98 -24.36 9.82 7.08
C GLY A 98 -24.21 9.33 8.52
N PHE A 99 -23.63 8.14 8.75
CA PHE A 99 -23.13 7.78 10.08
C PHE A 99 -21.87 8.60 10.38
N CYS A 100 -22.09 9.85 10.77
CA CYS A 100 -21.05 10.72 11.28
C CYS A 100 -20.53 10.13 12.60
N TYR A 101 -19.34 9.53 12.57
CA TYR A 101 -18.61 9.01 13.73
C TYR A 101 -18.10 10.14 14.63
N LYS A 102 -18.97 11.09 15.01
CA LYS A 102 -18.57 12.11 15.97
C LYS A 102 -18.64 11.65 17.42
N ASN A 103 -19.38 10.58 17.77
CA ASN A 103 -19.43 10.10 19.16
C ASN A 103 -19.76 8.60 19.39
N ASP A 104 -19.99 7.79 18.35
CA ASP A 104 -20.25 6.35 18.54
C ASP A 104 -19.03 5.51 18.16
N ILE A 105 -18.21 5.22 19.17
CA ILE A 105 -17.19 4.17 19.22
C ILE A 105 -17.88 2.79 19.18
N LYS A 106 -18.76 2.53 18.21
CA LYS A 106 -18.89 1.17 17.70
C LYS A 106 -17.75 0.99 16.71
N ARG A 107 -16.54 0.93 17.27
CA ARG A 107 -15.35 0.38 16.61
C ARG A 107 -15.85 -0.83 15.82
N PHE A 108 -15.58 -0.87 14.52
CA PHE A 108 -15.49 -2.15 13.84
C PHE A 108 -14.66 -3.02 14.77
N ASP A 109 -15.24 -4.09 15.31
CA ASP A 109 -14.56 -4.89 16.31
C ASP A 109 -13.35 -5.51 15.62
N ARG A 110 -12.21 -4.82 15.77
CA ARG A 110 -10.95 -5.12 15.10
C ARG A 110 -10.56 -6.56 15.34
N PHE A 111 -10.84 -7.01 16.56
CA PHE A 111 -10.65 -8.38 16.97
C PHE A 111 -11.56 -9.36 16.21
N ASN A 112 -12.84 -9.04 15.98
CA ASN A 112 -13.71 -9.92 15.18
C ASN A 112 -13.28 -10.04 13.72
N ILE A 113 -12.75 -8.97 13.12
CA ILE A 113 -12.18 -9.03 11.77
C ILE A 113 -10.99 -9.99 11.76
N LEU A 114 -10.04 -9.80 12.69
CA LEU A 114 -8.90 -10.71 12.82
C LEU A 114 -9.34 -12.14 13.12
N LYS A 115 -10.38 -12.34 13.92
CA LYS A 115 -10.94 -13.65 14.24
C LYS A 115 -11.54 -14.33 13.02
N ASN A 116 -12.22 -13.57 12.15
CA ASN A 116 -12.73 -14.09 10.88
C ASN A 116 -11.57 -14.53 9.97
N ILE A 117 -10.54 -13.70 9.87
CA ILE A 117 -9.34 -14.00 9.08
C ILE A 117 -8.61 -15.23 9.67
N ALA A 118 -8.48 -15.31 10.99
CA ALA A 118 -7.91 -16.47 11.68
C ALA A 118 -8.70 -17.75 11.39
N GLY A 119 -10.03 -17.65 11.34
CA GLY A 119 -10.91 -18.74 10.94
C GLY A 119 -10.68 -19.26 9.51
N ILE A 120 -10.28 -18.40 8.56
CA ILE A 120 -9.91 -18.84 7.19
C ILE A 120 -8.69 -19.77 7.23
N TRP A 121 -7.80 -19.53 8.19
CA TRP A 121 -6.53 -20.25 8.33
C TRP A 121 -6.57 -21.35 9.39
N ASP A 122 -7.72 -21.63 10.00
CA ASP A 122 -7.88 -22.56 11.12
C ASP A 122 -6.98 -22.19 12.33
N PHE A 123 -6.69 -20.89 12.50
CA PHE A 123 -5.88 -20.37 13.60
C PHE A 123 -6.76 -20.01 14.80
N ASN A 124 -6.40 -20.48 15.99
CA ASN A 124 -7.15 -20.17 17.21
C ASN A 124 -6.74 -18.82 17.80
N LEU A 125 -7.41 -17.75 17.36
CA LEU A 125 -7.12 -16.38 17.82
C LEU A 125 -7.81 -16.05 19.15
N ASN A 126 -7.00 -15.74 20.15
CA ASN A 126 -7.43 -15.28 21.47
C ASN A 126 -7.15 -13.78 21.65
N ARG A 127 -7.88 -13.14 22.58
CA ARG A 127 -7.78 -11.70 22.85
C ARG A 127 -6.69 -11.41 23.89
N ASP A 128 -5.47 -11.80 23.55
CA ASP A 128 -4.25 -11.56 24.32
C ASP A 128 -3.10 -11.18 23.39
N GLU A 129 -2.11 -10.49 23.94
CA GLU A 129 -0.99 -9.93 23.17
C GLU A 129 -0.21 -11.01 22.42
N TYR A 130 0.11 -12.13 23.08
CA TYR A 130 0.86 -13.21 22.47
C TYR A 130 0.10 -13.81 21.28
N SER A 131 -1.18 -14.14 21.44
CA SER A 131 -2.00 -14.69 20.36
C SER A 131 -2.16 -13.73 19.18
N LEU A 132 -2.29 -12.42 19.44
CA LEU A 132 -2.40 -11.41 18.40
C LEU A 132 -1.10 -11.24 17.62
N ILE A 133 0.04 -11.17 18.31
CA ILE A 133 1.36 -11.04 17.70
C ILE A 133 1.68 -12.27 16.84
N GLU A 134 1.49 -13.49 17.37
CA GLU A 134 1.74 -14.72 16.62
C GLU A 134 0.87 -14.80 15.36
N PHE A 135 -0.38 -14.34 15.45
CA PHE A 135 -1.25 -14.30 14.29
C PHE A 135 -0.81 -13.27 13.25
N ILE A 136 -0.35 -12.09 13.67
CA ILE A 136 0.19 -11.07 12.76
C ILE A 136 1.45 -11.61 12.06
N LYS A 137 2.39 -12.22 12.79
CA LYS A 137 3.58 -12.86 12.22
C LYS A 137 3.20 -13.95 11.22
N PHE A 138 2.19 -14.75 11.55
CA PHE A 138 1.65 -15.77 10.65
C PHE A 138 1.13 -15.15 9.35
N ILE A 139 0.36 -14.06 9.41
CA ILE A 139 -0.17 -13.38 8.23
C ILE A 139 0.97 -12.78 7.38
N MET A 140 1.93 -12.10 8.00
CA MET A 140 3.12 -11.56 7.33
C MET A 140 3.88 -12.62 6.54
N LYS A 141 4.03 -13.82 7.12
CA LYS A 141 4.70 -14.95 6.47
C LYS A 141 3.87 -15.60 5.36
N ASN A 142 2.60 -15.88 5.61
CA ASN A 142 1.81 -16.77 4.74
C ASN A 142 1.00 -16.03 3.67
N ILE A 143 0.77 -14.72 3.84
CA ILE A 143 0.06 -13.89 2.86
C ILE A 143 1.05 -13.03 2.08
N TYR A 144 1.92 -12.34 2.80
CA TYR A 144 2.86 -11.40 2.20
C TYR A 144 4.24 -12.00 1.91
N GLU A 145 4.45 -13.26 2.30
CA GLU A 145 5.66 -14.05 2.00
C GLU A 145 6.96 -13.41 2.52
N ILE A 146 6.84 -12.66 3.61
CA ILE A 146 8.00 -12.07 4.29
C ILE A 146 8.83 -13.19 4.94
N PRO A 147 10.15 -13.25 4.70
CA PRO A 147 11.06 -14.17 5.40
C PRO A 147 10.96 -14.02 6.91
N PHE A 148 10.84 -15.14 7.64
CA PHE A 148 10.54 -15.11 9.08
C PHE A 148 11.61 -14.39 9.91
N ASN A 149 12.89 -14.48 9.53
CA ASN A 149 13.97 -13.73 10.17
C ASN A 149 13.75 -12.21 10.09
N LEU A 150 13.23 -11.71 8.97
CA LEU A 150 12.92 -10.29 8.80
C LEU A 150 11.66 -9.89 9.58
N ILE A 151 10.69 -10.80 9.73
CA ILE A 151 9.51 -10.56 10.59
C ILE A 151 9.97 -10.31 12.03
N ASP A 152 10.86 -11.16 12.56
CA ASP A 152 11.38 -10.98 13.91
C ASP A 152 12.17 -9.67 14.04
N GLU A 153 12.96 -9.29 13.03
CA GLU A 153 13.63 -7.98 13.00
C GLU A 153 12.64 -6.80 13.04
N VAL A 154 11.56 -6.84 12.25
CA VAL A 154 10.50 -5.83 12.26
C VAL A 154 9.85 -5.72 13.64
N PHE A 155 9.50 -6.84 14.28
CA PHE A 155 8.90 -6.83 15.62
C PHE A 155 9.86 -6.33 16.69
N ASN A 156 11.14 -6.70 16.60
CA ASN A 156 12.17 -6.19 17.49
C ASN A 156 12.29 -4.66 17.36
N LEU A 157 12.22 -4.13 16.14
CA LEU A 157 12.25 -2.69 15.87
C LEU A 157 11.03 -1.96 16.46
N ILE A 158 9.83 -2.50 16.26
CA ILE A 158 8.58 -1.94 16.81
C ILE A 158 8.67 -1.81 18.34
N ASN A 159 9.21 -2.83 19.00
CA ASN A 159 9.31 -2.89 20.46
C ASN A 159 10.50 -2.11 21.03
N SER A 160 11.49 -1.78 20.20
CA SER A 160 12.66 -1.03 20.65
C SER A 160 12.36 0.47 20.84
N ASN A 161 13.09 1.10 21.76
CA ASN A 161 13.08 2.56 21.98
C ASN A 161 14.33 3.17 21.34
N TRP A 162 14.37 3.10 20.01
CA TRP A 162 15.43 3.64 19.18
C TRP A 162 15.10 5.10 18.83
N LYS A 163 16.09 5.98 18.88
CA LYS A 163 15.94 7.36 18.41
C LYS A 163 16.55 7.44 17.01
N SER A 164 15.95 8.23 16.14
CA SER A 164 16.69 8.64 14.94
C SER A 164 17.97 9.32 15.40
N LEU A 165 19.09 9.03 14.77
CA LEU A 165 20.21 9.96 14.81
C LEU A 165 19.71 11.25 14.14
N ASP A 166 19.88 12.39 14.80
CA ASP A 166 19.45 13.70 14.28
C ASP A 166 20.19 13.96 12.96
N PHE A 167 19.50 13.74 11.83
CA PHE A 167 19.97 14.16 10.53
C PHE A 167 19.08 15.29 10.05
N ALA A 168 19.63 16.50 10.01
CA ALA A 168 19.03 17.57 9.24
C ALA A 168 18.88 17.06 7.80
N LEU A 169 17.69 17.20 7.20
CA LEU A 169 17.48 16.97 5.78
C LEU A 169 18.28 18.03 5.02
N ASP A 170 19.43 17.64 4.44
CA ASP A 170 20.22 18.50 3.58
C ASP A 170 19.40 18.85 2.34
N ALA A 171 19.62 20.03 1.78
CA ALA A 171 18.96 20.46 0.56
C ALA A 171 19.23 19.45 -0.57
N PHE A 172 18.16 18.94 -1.18
CA PHE A 172 18.26 18.11 -2.37
C PHE A 172 18.88 18.92 -3.52
N PRO A 173 19.57 18.27 -4.47
CA PRO A 173 20.07 18.96 -5.66
C PRO A 173 18.93 19.70 -6.38
N ASP A 174 19.18 20.92 -6.85
CA ASP A 174 18.22 21.75 -7.60
C ASP A 174 17.87 21.18 -9.00
N LYS A 175 18.36 19.97 -9.33
CA LYS A 175 18.04 19.30 -10.58
C LYS A 175 16.59 18.84 -10.54
N LEU A 176 15.81 19.41 -11.44
CA LEU A 176 14.45 18.97 -11.74
C LEU A 176 14.46 18.02 -12.92
N PHE A 177 13.69 16.94 -12.80
CA PHE A 177 13.54 15.89 -13.80
C PHE A 177 12.17 16.02 -14.46
N SER A 178 12.13 15.78 -15.77
CA SER A 178 10.88 15.57 -16.49
C SER A 178 10.44 14.11 -16.43
N LEU A 179 9.14 13.86 -16.59
CA LEU A 179 8.62 12.48 -16.61
C LEU A 179 9.32 11.64 -17.70
N LYS A 180 9.55 12.24 -18.87
CA LYS A 180 10.24 11.59 -19.99
C LYS A 180 11.69 11.23 -19.66
N GLU A 181 12.40 12.05 -18.90
CA GLU A 181 13.76 11.72 -18.46
C GLU A 181 13.77 10.54 -17.51
N ILE A 182 12.79 10.48 -16.59
CA ILE A 182 12.64 9.37 -15.65
C ILE A 182 12.28 8.07 -16.40
N GLU A 183 11.32 8.14 -17.33
CA GLU A 183 10.95 7.03 -18.22
C GLU A 183 12.17 6.51 -19.01
N ASN A 184 12.92 7.41 -19.63
CA ASN A 184 14.10 7.04 -20.43
C ASN A 184 15.22 6.46 -19.57
N TYR A 185 15.41 6.95 -18.34
CA TYR A 185 16.37 6.37 -17.41
C TYR A 185 16.02 4.91 -17.11
N PHE A 186 14.75 4.66 -16.83
CA PHE A 186 14.32 3.38 -16.28
C PHE A 186 14.04 2.31 -17.35
N PHE A 187 13.42 2.70 -18.47
CA PHE A 187 13.06 1.79 -19.56
C PHE A 187 14.03 1.84 -20.75
N GLY A 188 14.90 2.85 -20.82
CA GLY A 188 15.66 3.15 -22.02
C GLY A 188 14.79 3.69 -23.15
N SER A 189 15.39 3.90 -24.32
CA SER A 189 14.69 4.45 -25.49
C SER A 189 13.77 3.44 -26.20
N ASN A 190 13.89 2.15 -25.89
CA ASN A 190 13.34 1.06 -26.69
C ASN A 190 12.17 0.32 -26.02
N ILE A 191 11.98 0.48 -24.71
CA ILE A 191 10.86 -0.13 -23.98
C ILE A 191 9.84 0.98 -23.70
N LYS A 192 8.66 0.88 -24.32
CA LYS A 192 7.50 1.70 -23.97
C LYS A 192 6.56 0.88 -23.12
N ILE A 193 6.42 1.22 -21.85
CA ILE A 193 5.31 0.70 -21.05
C ILE A 193 4.05 1.49 -21.41
N ASN A 194 2.97 0.76 -21.69
CA ASN A 194 1.67 1.37 -21.90
C ASN A 194 1.04 1.65 -20.53
N TYR A 195 0.90 2.92 -20.17
CA TYR A 195 0.16 3.37 -19.00
C TYR A 195 -0.58 4.68 -19.31
N ASN A 196 -1.69 4.88 -18.61
CA ASN A 196 -2.45 6.11 -18.63
C ASN A 196 -1.91 7.04 -17.56
N LEU A 197 -1.45 8.21 -17.97
CA LEU A 197 -1.00 9.26 -17.06
C LEU A 197 -2.20 10.06 -16.54
N ASN A 198 -2.35 10.11 -15.23
CA ASN A 198 -3.39 10.84 -14.53
C ASN A 198 -2.76 11.89 -13.61
N ILE A 199 -2.97 13.18 -13.93
CA ILE A 199 -2.44 14.30 -13.15
C ILE A 199 -3.56 14.92 -12.33
N PHE A 200 -3.37 14.99 -11.02
CA PHE A 200 -4.33 15.54 -10.05
C PHE A 200 -3.59 16.44 -9.06
N GLY A 201 -3.71 17.76 -9.19
CA GLY A 201 -2.95 18.72 -8.37
C GLY A 201 -3.29 18.69 -6.87
N GLY A 202 -4.45 18.15 -6.50
CA GLY A 202 -4.88 18.04 -5.10
C GLY A 202 -4.36 16.81 -4.35
N ILE A 203 -3.63 15.90 -4.99
CA ILE A 203 -3.06 14.75 -4.29
C ILE A 203 -1.67 15.06 -3.73
N ASP A 204 -1.33 14.46 -2.60
CA ASP A 204 -0.06 14.60 -1.89
C ASP A 204 0.89 13.41 -2.11
N ARG A 205 0.58 12.52 -3.06
CA ARG A 205 1.29 11.24 -3.24
C ARG A 205 1.42 10.79 -4.69
N TYR A 206 2.42 9.93 -4.89
CA TYR A 206 2.74 9.24 -6.13
C TYR A 206 2.30 7.78 -5.96
N PHE A 207 1.51 7.25 -6.89
CA PHE A 207 1.09 5.85 -6.83
C PHE A 207 0.64 5.35 -8.20
N SER A 208 0.63 4.03 -8.36
CA SER A 208 0.17 3.37 -9.56
C SER A 208 -0.91 2.31 -9.29
N VAL A 209 -1.71 2.04 -10.32
CA VAL A 209 -2.61 0.88 -10.37
C VAL A 209 -2.25 0.05 -11.58
N PHE A 210 -1.94 -1.22 -11.33
CA PHE A 210 -1.49 -2.17 -12.35
C PHE A 210 -2.03 -3.56 -12.09
N SER A 211 -2.23 -4.31 -13.17
CA SER A 211 -2.57 -5.72 -13.20
C SER A 211 -2.33 -6.30 -14.60
N PRO A 212 -1.83 -7.54 -14.75
CA PRO A 212 -1.68 -8.19 -16.04
C PRO A 212 -2.95 -8.12 -16.89
N GLY A 213 -2.81 -7.86 -18.18
CA GLY A 213 -3.89 -7.76 -19.15
C GLY A 213 -4.85 -6.58 -18.96
N ASN A 214 -4.58 -5.66 -18.02
CA ASN A 214 -5.41 -4.48 -17.74
C ASN A 214 -4.68 -3.18 -18.09
N ASN A 215 -5.40 -2.06 -18.07
CA ASN A 215 -4.79 -0.75 -18.28
C ASN A 215 -3.96 -0.35 -17.06
N ASN A 216 -2.69 -0.02 -17.25
CA ASN A 216 -1.89 0.54 -16.16
C ASN A 216 -2.21 2.02 -16.00
N HIS A 217 -2.26 2.51 -14.77
CA HIS A 217 -2.53 3.91 -14.45
C HIS A 217 -1.44 4.44 -13.53
N LEU A 218 -0.85 5.58 -13.87
CA LEU A 218 0.08 6.32 -13.03
C LEU A 218 -0.60 7.62 -12.56
N PHE A 219 -0.61 7.86 -11.25
CA PHE A 219 -1.21 9.04 -10.64
C PHE A 219 -0.12 9.95 -10.06
N LEU A 220 -0.06 11.19 -10.52
CA LEU A 220 0.94 12.18 -10.12
C LEU A 220 0.30 13.51 -9.71
N PRO A 221 0.91 14.24 -8.75
CA PRO A 221 0.44 15.58 -8.37
C PRO A 221 0.74 16.65 -9.42
N LYS A 222 1.76 16.42 -10.27
CA LYS A 222 2.19 17.34 -11.32
C LYS A 222 2.71 16.56 -12.52
N ASN A 223 2.81 17.23 -13.67
CA ASN A 223 3.19 16.62 -14.95
C ASN A 223 4.68 16.73 -15.28
N ASP A 224 5.41 17.62 -14.62
CA ASP A 224 6.81 17.92 -14.90
C ASP A 224 7.49 18.50 -13.65
N GLN A 225 8.79 18.76 -13.74
CA GLN A 225 9.61 19.43 -12.72
C GLN A 225 9.64 18.68 -11.39
N PHE A 226 9.96 17.39 -11.43
CA PHE A 226 10.12 16.54 -10.26
C PHE A 226 11.50 16.75 -9.64
N SER A 227 11.57 17.04 -8.34
CA SER A 227 12.80 16.95 -7.57
C SER A 227 13.36 15.52 -7.59
N LEU A 228 14.61 15.34 -7.17
CA LEU A 228 15.24 14.01 -7.11
C LEU A 228 14.41 12.99 -6.32
N PHE A 229 13.82 13.41 -5.20
CA PHE A 229 12.99 12.55 -4.36
C PHE A 229 11.66 12.20 -5.05
N GLU A 230 10.97 13.18 -5.63
CA GLU A 230 9.74 12.91 -6.39
C GLU A 230 10.00 12.01 -7.60
N ALA A 231 11.14 12.19 -8.27
CA ALA A 231 11.56 11.35 -9.38
C ALA A 231 11.83 9.90 -8.93
N SER A 232 12.41 9.70 -7.73
CA SER A 232 12.64 8.36 -7.20
C SER A 232 11.33 7.63 -6.86
N LEU A 233 10.33 8.34 -6.36
CA LEU A 233 8.98 7.80 -6.16
C LEU A 233 8.34 7.38 -7.50
N ILE A 234 8.56 8.11 -8.59
CA ILE A 234 8.08 7.70 -9.91
C ILE A 234 8.81 6.43 -10.39
N VAL A 235 10.12 6.33 -10.17
CA VAL A 235 10.90 5.12 -10.49
C VAL A 235 10.38 3.91 -9.73
N HIS A 236 10.03 4.08 -8.46
CA HIS A 236 9.39 3.05 -7.65
C HIS A 236 8.12 2.51 -8.32
N GLU A 237 7.20 3.41 -8.69
CA GLU A 237 5.95 3.03 -9.37
C GLU A 237 6.18 2.39 -10.75
N PHE A 238 7.21 2.82 -11.47
CA PHE A 238 7.58 2.19 -12.74
C PHE A 238 8.09 0.76 -12.59
N GLN A 239 8.79 0.43 -11.50
CA GLN A 239 9.22 -0.93 -11.25
C GLN A 239 8.04 -1.88 -11.08
N HIS A 240 6.98 -1.45 -10.41
CA HIS A 240 5.75 -2.24 -10.29
C HIS A 240 5.13 -2.58 -11.65
N PHE A 241 5.20 -1.69 -12.64
CA PHE A 241 4.76 -1.98 -14.01
C PHE A 241 5.67 -2.98 -14.75
N LEU A 242 6.97 -2.99 -14.48
CA LEU A 242 7.86 -4.00 -15.05
C LEU A 242 7.58 -5.36 -14.46
N ASP A 243 7.48 -5.43 -13.14
CA ASP A 243 7.25 -6.68 -12.42
C ASP A 243 5.95 -7.35 -12.91
N SER A 244 4.89 -6.57 -13.18
CA SER A 244 3.63 -7.11 -13.72
C SER A 244 3.72 -7.63 -15.16
N LYS A 245 4.64 -7.14 -16.00
CA LYS A 245 4.81 -7.63 -17.39
C LYS A 245 5.49 -8.99 -17.45
N TYR A 246 6.32 -9.32 -16.46
CA TYR A 246 6.94 -10.64 -16.37
C TYR A 246 5.92 -11.73 -16.00
N GLU A 247 4.77 -11.36 -15.41
CA GLU A 247 3.65 -12.30 -15.13
C GLU A 247 3.01 -12.88 -16.40
N GLU A 248 3.05 -12.15 -17.52
CA GLU A 248 2.41 -12.56 -18.77
C GLU A 248 3.26 -13.53 -19.60
N ASN A 249 4.59 -13.53 -19.43
CA ASN A 249 5.52 -14.06 -20.43
C ASN A 249 6.36 -15.28 -19.99
N GLU A 250 6.41 -15.69 -18.72
CA GLU A 250 7.37 -16.70 -18.25
C GLU A 250 6.80 -17.86 -17.41
N ASN A 251 7.54 -18.98 -17.43
CA ASN A 251 7.32 -20.24 -16.69
C ASN A 251 7.15 -20.04 -15.16
N ASP A 252 6.47 -21.00 -14.52
CA ASP A 252 6.03 -21.00 -13.10
C ASP A 252 7.04 -20.50 -12.05
N SER A 253 8.35 -20.57 -12.29
CA SER A 253 9.38 -20.10 -11.34
C SER A 253 9.48 -18.57 -11.21
N LEU A 254 9.17 -17.79 -12.25
CA LEU A 254 9.19 -16.32 -12.18
C LEU A 254 7.85 -15.76 -11.71
N LYS A 255 6.75 -16.46 -12.02
CA LYS A 255 5.40 -16.20 -11.52
C LYS A 255 5.32 -16.18 -9.99
N SER A 256 6.12 -17.03 -9.34
CA SER A 256 6.32 -17.04 -7.89
C SER A 256 6.95 -15.76 -7.32
N LYS A 257 7.71 -14.99 -8.10
CA LYS A 257 8.35 -13.75 -7.61
C LYS A 257 7.42 -12.55 -7.64
N THR A 258 6.42 -12.54 -8.52
CA THR A 258 5.53 -11.41 -8.74
C THR A 258 4.20 -11.52 -7.97
N GLU A 259 3.75 -12.75 -7.67
CA GLU A 259 2.69 -12.99 -6.67
C GLU A 259 3.14 -12.73 -5.22
N CYS A 260 4.45 -12.61 -5.04
CA CYS A 260 5.11 -12.32 -3.77
C CYS A 260 5.20 -10.81 -3.58
N MET A 261 4.26 -10.22 -2.82
CA MET A 261 4.28 -8.77 -2.52
C MET A 261 5.64 -8.33 -1.97
N TYR A 262 6.29 -9.16 -1.16
CA TYR A 262 7.62 -8.91 -0.64
C TYR A 262 8.70 -8.73 -1.72
N ASN A 263 8.74 -9.60 -2.72
CA ASN A 263 9.75 -9.52 -3.76
C ASN A 263 9.50 -8.34 -4.71
N CYS A 264 8.23 -8.06 -5.05
CA CYS A 264 7.87 -6.87 -5.83
C CYS A 264 8.30 -5.59 -5.11
N GLU A 265 7.95 -5.46 -3.83
CA GLU A 265 8.30 -4.28 -3.05
C GLU A 265 9.82 -4.11 -2.91
N LYS A 266 10.54 -5.22 -2.67
CA LYS A 266 12.01 -5.24 -2.65
C LYS A 266 12.61 -4.81 -3.98
N SER A 267 12.02 -5.22 -5.10
CA SER A 267 12.45 -4.80 -6.44
C SER A 267 12.26 -3.29 -6.61
N ALA A 268 11.07 -2.77 -6.30
CA ALA A 268 10.73 -1.35 -6.41
C ALA A 268 11.64 -0.46 -5.55
N LEU A 269 11.81 -0.80 -4.28
CA LEU A 269 12.71 -0.12 -3.35
C LEU A 269 14.17 -0.16 -3.81
N ASN A 270 14.63 -1.29 -4.37
CA ASN A 270 15.99 -1.37 -4.87
C ASN A 270 16.21 -0.50 -6.12
N SER A 271 15.22 -0.42 -7.00
CA SER A 271 15.26 0.45 -8.19
C SER A 271 15.26 1.93 -7.82
N GLU A 272 14.41 2.32 -6.87
CA GLU A 272 14.43 3.65 -6.26
C GLU A 272 15.82 3.97 -5.71
N ARG A 273 16.40 3.06 -4.92
CA ARG A 273 17.72 3.21 -4.32
C ARG A 273 18.83 3.38 -5.36
N ILE A 274 18.84 2.55 -6.42
CA ILE A 274 19.83 2.65 -7.51
C ILE A 274 19.72 4.00 -8.21
N PHE A 275 18.50 4.45 -8.51
CA PHE A 275 18.27 5.77 -9.12
C PHE A 275 18.83 6.89 -8.25
N VAL A 276 18.47 6.90 -6.96
CA VAL A 276 18.94 7.89 -5.99
C VAL A 276 20.46 7.89 -5.88
N LEU A 277 21.11 6.72 -5.78
CA LEU A 277 22.57 6.63 -5.71
C LEU A 277 23.28 7.07 -7.00
N SER A 278 22.63 6.90 -8.16
CA SER A 278 23.20 7.29 -9.46
C SER A 278 23.10 8.80 -9.71
N GLN A 279 22.07 9.46 -9.16
CA GLN A 279 21.76 10.87 -9.43
C GLN A 279 21.99 11.80 -8.21
N GLY A 280 22.16 11.26 -7.02
CA GLY A 280 22.35 11.99 -5.76
C GLY A 280 23.53 11.43 -4.96
N HIS A 281 24.32 12.32 -4.36
CA HIS A 281 25.58 12.00 -3.69
C HIS A 281 25.48 10.80 -2.71
N THR A 282 26.26 9.75 -3.02
CA THR A 282 26.25 8.38 -2.47
C THR A 282 26.28 8.18 -0.95
N LYS A 283 26.50 9.22 -0.14
CA LYS A 283 26.52 9.13 1.34
C LYS A 283 25.38 9.86 2.04
N LEU A 284 24.90 10.98 1.49
CA LEU A 284 23.80 11.74 2.07
C LEU A 284 22.46 11.02 1.83
N CYS A 285 22.29 10.41 0.65
CA CYS A 285 21.01 9.82 0.28
C CYS A 285 20.67 8.50 0.97
N ARG A 286 21.66 7.72 1.45
CA ARG A 286 21.41 6.40 2.06
C ARG A 286 20.56 6.51 3.33
N TYR A 287 20.83 7.51 4.15
CA TYR A 287 20.12 7.71 5.42
C TYR A 287 18.74 8.32 5.24
N TYR A 288 18.58 9.28 4.32
CA TYR A 288 17.25 9.81 3.97
C TYR A 288 16.35 8.76 3.33
N TRP A 289 16.90 7.94 2.44
CA TRP A 289 16.18 6.82 1.84
C TRP A 289 15.72 5.82 2.93
N LEU A 290 16.59 5.48 3.88
CA LEU A 290 16.23 4.66 5.03
C LEU A 290 15.14 5.31 5.89
N GLN A 291 15.22 6.60 6.17
CA GLN A 291 14.22 7.30 6.97
C GLN A 291 12.82 7.21 6.35
N THR A 292 12.70 7.52 5.06
CA THR A 292 11.44 7.42 4.32
C THR A 292 10.96 5.98 4.21
N ASN A 293 11.88 5.04 3.98
CA ASN A 293 11.53 3.66 3.64
C ASN A 293 11.51 2.67 4.83
N LEU A 294 11.92 3.10 6.03
CA LEU A 294 11.98 2.26 7.22
C LEU A 294 11.48 2.97 8.49
N PHE A 295 11.89 4.21 8.75
CA PHE A 295 11.59 4.85 10.04
C PHE A 295 10.12 5.21 10.20
N TYR A 296 9.55 5.99 9.28
CA TYR A 296 8.11 6.30 9.31
C TYR A 296 7.22 5.04 9.25
N PRO A 297 7.50 4.08 8.34
CA PRO A 297 6.84 2.78 8.33
C PRO A 297 6.81 2.05 9.69
N ILE A 298 7.95 1.93 10.37
CA ILE A 298 8.02 1.23 11.67
C ILE A 298 7.25 1.98 12.76
N LEU A 299 7.35 3.32 12.82
CA LEU A 299 6.59 4.10 13.79
C LEU A 299 5.08 3.95 13.58
N LEU A 300 4.64 3.92 12.33
CA LEU A 300 3.24 3.65 12.02
C LEU A 300 2.83 2.24 12.46
N LEU A 301 3.64 1.22 12.15
CA LEU A 301 3.38 -0.14 12.60
C LEU A 301 3.28 -0.23 14.13
N LYS A 302 4.10 0.53 14.85
CA LYS A 302 4.03 0.65 16.32
C LYS A 302 2.71 1.26 16.78
N CYS A 303 2.25 2.35 16.16
CA CYS A 303 0.92 2.92 16.41
C CYS A 303 -0.20 1.90 16.17
N GLU A 304 -0.19 1.24 15.02
CA GLU A 304 -1.25 0.31 14.61
C GLU A 304 -1.28 -0.94 15.49
N LEU A 305 -0.12 -1.50 15.82
CA LEU A 305 -0.02 -2.63 16.75
C LEU A 305 -0.55 -2.25 18.13
N GLN A 306 -0.16 -1.09 18.65
CA GLN A 306 -0.66 -0.63 19.95
C GLN A 306 -2.17 -0.40 19.93
N ASN A 307 -2.68 0.28 18.91
CA ASN A 307 -4.11 0.54 18.75
C ASN A 307 -4.91 -0.76 18.62
N LEU A 308 -4.33 -1.79 18.01
CA LEU A 308 -4.93 -3.12 17.92
C LEU A 308 -4.96 -3.82 19.29
N LEU A 309 -3.83 -3.85 20.00
CA LEU A 309 -3.68 -4.59 21.26
C LEU A 309 -4.59 -4.08 22.37
N TYR A 310 -4.73 -2.76 22.50
CA TYR A 310 -5.50 -2.18 23.60
C TYR A 310 -6.98 -1.96 23.26
N ALA A 311 -7.42 -2.34 22.04
CA ALA A 311 -8.48 -1.64 21.30
C ALA A 311 -8.20 -0.11 21.36
N ASP A 312 -8.84 0.79 20.63
CA ASP A 312 -8.39 2.20 20.66
C ASP A 312 -8.63 2.98 21.99
N LEU A 313 -8.62 2.34 23.17
CA LEU A 313 -8.79 2.91 24.51
C LEU A 313 -7.64 3.84 24.92
N LYS A 314 -6.42 3.54 24.46
CA LYS A 314 -5.23 4.38 24.61
C LYS A 314 -4.54 4.51 23.26
N PRO A 315 -5.17 5.20 22.30
CA PRO A 315 -4.62 5.29 20.97
C PRO A 315 -3.33 6.09 21.03
N ILE A 316 -2.28 5.62 20.36
CA ILE A 316 -1.12 6.46 20.10
C ILE A 316 -1.40 7.28 18.85
N ASP A 317 -1.22 8.58 19.00
CA ASP A 317 -1.18 9.50 17.89
C ASP A 317 0.19 9.44 17.20
N PHE A 318 0.20 9.20 15.89
CA PHE A 318 1.44 9.05 15.13
C PHE A 318 2.25 10.34 15.07
N ALA A 319 1.61 11.51 15.03
CA ALA A 319 2.36 12.77 15.05
C ALA A 319 3.13 12.92 16.37
N SER A 320 2.48 12.59 17.48
CA SER A 320 3.11 12.54 18.80
C SER A 320 4.27 11.53 18.84
N LEU A 321 4.07 10.33 18.28
CA LEU A 321 5.12 9.31 18.23
C LEU A 321 6.31 9.72 17.36
N CYS A 322 6.08 10.37 16.20
CA CYS A 322 7.14 10.93 15.37
C CYS A 322 7.98 11.93 16.16
N LEU A 323 7.34 12.86 16.87
CA LEU A 323 8.02 13.87 17.68
C LEU A 323 8.81 13.26 18.84
N GLU A 324 8.29 12.22 19.51
CA GLU A 324 9.02 11.48 20.55
C GLU A 324 10.31 10.82 20.02
N HIS A 325 10.31 10.46 18.74
CA HIS A 325 11.44 9.85 18.03
C HIS A 325 12.31 10.86 17.25
N GLY A 326 12.04 12.17 17.38
CA GLY A 326 12.81 13.25 16.74
C GLY A 326 12.51 13.46 15.25
N LEU A 327 11.37 12.97 14.77
CA LEU A 327 10.96 13.05 13.36
C LEU A 327 9.82 14.04 13.15
N GLU A 328 9.82 14.69 11.99
CA GLU A 328 8.71 15.55 11.58
C GLU A 328 7.49 14.70 11.20
N PRO A 329 6.29 14.96 11.75
CA PRO A 329 5.09 14.22 11.37
C PRO A 329 4.77 14.38 9.88
N LEU A 330 4.67 13.26 9.16
CA LEU A 330 4.16 13.25 7.80
C LEU A 330 2.62 13.14 7.80
N PRO A 331 1.92 13.79 6.86
CA PRO A 331 0.47 13.64 6.70
C PRO A 331 0.11 12.17 6.38
N ILE A 332 -0.66 11.55 7.25
CA ILE A 332 -1.03 10.12 7.20
C ILE A 332 -2.37 9.90 6.49
N SER A 333 -2.76 10.78 5.57
CA SER A 333 -4.02 10.66 4.81
C SER A 333 -4.18 9.27 4.14
N SER A 334 -3.07 8.52 4.02
CA SER A 334 -2.89 7.27 3.30
C SER A 334 -3.02 5.95 4.09
N LEU A 335 -3.10 5.91 5.43
CA LEU A 335 -2.79 4.65 6.17
C LEU A 335 -3.93 4.00 6.95
N LEU A 336 -5.17 4.49 6.83
CA LEU A 336 -6.29 4.00 7.64
C LEU A 336 -7.01 2.76 7.08
N GLU A 337 -6.45 2.07 6.09
CA GLU A 337 -7.03 0.84 5.54
C GLU A 337 -6.44 -0.41 6.22
N TRP A 338 -7.28 -1.41 6.49
CA TRP A 338 -6.90 -2.61 7.25
C TRP A 338 -5.76 -3.45 6.63
N GLY A 339 -5.51 -3.32 5.33
CA GLY A 339 -4.38 -3.96 4.65
C GLY A 339 -3.09 -3.12 4.69
N ALA A 340 -3.19 -1.83 4.99
CA ALA A 340 -2.07 -0.89 4.96
C ALA A 340 -0.99 -1.22 6.00
N PRO A 341 -1.30 -1.60 7.26
CA PRO A 341 -0.27 -2.01 8.22
C PRO A 341 0.48 -3.25 7.74
N PHE A 342 -0.20 -4.25 7.18
CA PHE A 342 0.48 -5.44 6.68
C PHE A 342 1.31 -5.15 5.42
N GLN A 343 0.82 -4.32 4.51
CA GLN A 343 1.62 -3.85 3.36
C GLN A 343 2.83 -3.02 3.81
N MET A 344 2.68 -2.20 4.84
CA MET A 344 3.78 -1.43 5.43
C MET A 344 4.86 -2.34 6.02
N SER A 345 4.45 -3.49 6.58
CA SER A 345 5.40 -4.48 7.09
C SER A 345 6.24 -5.13 5.98
N VAL A 346 5.67 -5.26 4.78
CA VAL A 346 6.38 -5.72 3.58
C VAL A 346 7.48 -4.73 3.20
N PHE A 347 7.10 -3.46 3.13
CA PHE A 347 7.99 -2.35 2.84
C PHE A 347 9.16 -2.27 3.83
N CYS A 348 8.87 -2.38 5.14
CA CYS A 348 9.89 -2.43 6.19
C CYS A 348 10.85 -3.61 5.98
N ALA A 349 10.31 -4.82 5.79
CA ALA A 349 11.12 -6.01 5.62
C ALA A 349 12.03 -5.91 4.39
N ALA A 350 11.50 -5.38 3.28
CA ALA A 350 12.25 -5.17 2.05
C ALA A 350 13.38 -4.15 2.26
N ALA A 351 13.10 -3.02 2.93
CA ALA A 351 14.12 -2.03 3.26
C ALA A 351 15.23 -2.60 4.17
N ILE A 352 14.85 -3.39 5.19
CA ILE A 352 15.78 -4.08 6.09
C ILE A 352 16.70 -5.05 5.32
N ASP A 353 16.14 -5.89 4.46
CA ASP A 353 16.91 -6.85 3.66
C ASP A 353 17.89 -6.14 2.71
N LEU A 354 17.45 -5.03 2.09
CA LEU A 354 18.31 -4.20 1.25
C LEU A 354 19.43 -3.53 2.06
N GLU A 355 19.19 -3.20 3.33
CA GLU A 355 20.10 -2.49 4.23
C GLU A 355 20.64 -3.36 5.36
N GLN A 356 21.33 -4.44 4.98
CA GLN A 356 21.93 -5.48 5.85
C GLN A 356 22.83 -4.99 7.01
N ASN A 357 23.13 -3.70 7.12
CA ASN A 357 23.95 -3.09 8.18
C ASN A 357 23.21 -2.01 8.98
N TRP A 358 21.87 -2.02 9.02
CA TRP A 358 21.07 -1.01 9.72
C TRP A 358 21.36 -0.91 11.22
N VAL A 359 21.84 -1.98 11.86
CA VAL A 359 22.27 -1.97 13.27
C VAL A 359 23.39 -0.93 13.52
N LYS A 360 24.28 -0.71 12.54
CA LYS A 360 25.31 0.35 12.63
C LYS A 360 24.76 1.76 12.48
N PHE A 361 23.52 1.90 12.04
CA PHE A 361 22.83 3.18 11.93
C PHE A 361 22.07 3.53 13.22
N LEU A 362 21.61 2.52 13.98
CA LEU A 362 20.91 2.75 15.25
C LEU A 362 21.81 2.94 16.47
N GLN A 363 23.09 2.55 16.34
CA GLN A 363 24.15 2.74 17.33
C GLN A 363 24.88 4.04 17.08
#